data_AF-W7TG30-F1
#
_entry.id   AF-W7TG30-F1
#
_cell.length_a   1.000
_cell.length_b   1.000
_cell.length_c   1.000
_cell.angle_alpha   90.00
_cell.angle_beta   90.00
_cell.angle_gamma   90.00
#
_symmetry.space_group_name_H-M   'P 1'
#
loop_
_entity.id
_entity.type
_entity.pdbx_description
1 polymer ?
#
loop_
_entity_poly.entity_id
_entity_poly.type
_entity_poly.pdbx_seq_one_letter_code
_entity_poly.pdbx_strand_id
1 'polypeptide(L)'
;MASPLVRFGPPRLLVGDTGVLMNEVVQGARRGELTGLLAALHHDAARLFVAEHVLVEMERDRSGFAEDRHVDPTLAVRRWHSMYLPYIVVVPVPETWGEGDDRVTQVANRHPVDLPTARLAVALAPCHGLIQDPDLTDNGFGDPNWLPLTLASANQAEMELVGTTVRLPTVLAIELAKATGRTFAKLPQWAQAILLLAGLAGLYWWEQSGKAHQHVSRVRELTGKAFDTIIPLAATVFERHTKAQVTWVINVIQPAERQALSEQIARLLAEADEPMTATEMATRMHLSGTPRERGDAIRAELRRRDAFIEVSRGRWRLGNPASTADAAIQPADVRDWLQRAHRYSGQSTGK
;
A
#
# COMPACT_ATOMS: atom_id res chain seq x y z
N MET A 1 10.62 -17.90 2.88
CA MET A 1 9.25 -17.36 2.90
C MET A 1 9.18 -16.32 4.01
N ALA A 2 9.08 -15.04 3.65
CA ALA A 2 8.88 -13.98 4.63
C ALA A 2 7.50 -14.14 5.26
N SER A 3 7.39 -14.02 6.59
CA SER A 3 6.10 -13.98 7.26
C SER A 3 5.28 -12.81 6.70
N PRO A 4 3.98 -13.00 6.40
CA PRO A 4 3.15 -11.92 5.89
C PRO A 4 3.15 -10.78 6.91
N LEU A 5 3.57 -9.59 6.46
CA LEU A 5 3.47 -8.37 7.27
C LEU A 5 2.02 -8.17 7.66
N VAL A 6 1.80 -7.67 8.88
CA VAL A 6 0.46 -7.35 9.36
C VAL A 6 -0.02 -6.11 8.62
N ARG A 7 -1.00 -6.28 7.72
CA ARG A 7 -1.62 -5.16 7.01
C ARG A 7 -2.64 -4.46 7.90
N PHE A 8 -2.61 -3.13 7.88
CA PHE A 8 -3.58 -2.29 8.62
C PHE A 8 -4.77 -1.85 7.74
N GLY A 9 -4.75 -2.18 6.45
CA GLY A 9 -5.83 -1.92 5.50
C GLY A 9 -5.53 -2.54 4.13
N PRO A 10 -6.46 -2.44 3.16
CA PRO A 10 -6.16 -2.79 1.78
C PRO A 10 -5.10 -1.84 1.20
N PRO A 11 -4.28 -2.31 0.24
CA PRO A 11 -3.30 -1.47 -0.43
C PRO A 11 -3.98 -0.30 -1.13
N ARG A 12 -3.30 0.86 -1.17
CA ARG A 12 -3.75 2.00 -1.97
C ARG A 12 -3.51 1.72 -3.45
N LEU A 13 -4.52 1.97 -4.28
CA LEU A 13 -4.37 1.84 -5.73
C LEU A 13 -3.80 3.14 -6.28
N LEU A 14 -2.67 3.03 -6.97
CA LEU A 14 -1.99 4.14 -7.63
C LEU A 14 -2.08 3.96 -9.14
N VAL A 15 -2.37 5.05 -9.85
CA VAL A 15 -2.25 5.14 -11.30
C VAL A 15 -1.07 6.02 -11.64
N GLY A 16 -0.08 5.48 -12.33
CA GLY A 16 1.17 6.17 -12.66
C GLY A 16 1.18 6.75 -14.06
N ASP A 17 1.81 7.91 -14.18
CA ASP A 17 2.21 8.56 -15.43
C ASP A 17 3.75 8.57 -15.56
N THR A 18 4.23 8.61 -16.81
CA THR A 18 5.64 8.62 -17.19
C THR A 18 6.42 9.68 -16.42
N GLY A 19 5.96 10.94 -16.40
CA GLY A 19 6.71 12.05 -15.81
C GLY A 19 7.05 11.85 -14.33
N VAL A 20 6.09 11.38 -13.53
CA VAL A 20 6.29 11.12 -12.09
C VAL A 20 7.18 9.90 -11.87
N LEU A 21 6.96 8.82 -12.61
CA LEU A 21 7.76 7.60 -12.48
C LEU A 21 9.22 7.83 -12.88
N MET A 22 9.49 8.61 -13.93
CA MET A 22 10.85 9.00 -14.30
C MET A 22 11.50 9.84 -13.20
N ASN A 23 10.79 10.82 -12.65
CA ASN A 23 11.31 11.63 -11.55
C ASN A 23 11.64 10.78 -10.32
N GLU A 24 10.81 9.80 -9.98
CA GLU A 24 11.04 8.83 -8.91
C GLU A 24 12.30 7.98 -9.15
N VAL A 25 12.45 7.42 -10.35
CA VAL A 25 13.64 6.64 -10.74
C VAL A 25 14.90 7.49 -10.64
N VAL A 26 14.87 8.71 -11.20
CA VAL A 26 16.03 9.62 -11.21
C VAL A 26 16.39 10.08 -9.80
N GLN A 27 15.41 10.42 -8.96
CA GLN A 27 15.67 10.78 -7.56
C GLN A 27 16.30 9.61 -6.78
N GLY A 28 15.76 8.41 -6.96
CA GLY A 28 16.32 7.21 -6.32
C GLY A 28 17.72 6.88 -6.82
N ALA A 29 18.00 7.05 -8.12
CA ALA A 29 19.31 6.86 -8.70
C ALA A 29 20.32 7.90 -8.20
N ARG A 30 19.95 9.19 -8.19
CA ARG A 30 20.80 10.29 -7.69
C ARG A 30 21.23 10.07 -6.24
N ARG A 31 20.31 9.57 -5.41
CA ARG A 31 20.56 9.37 -3.98
C ARG A 31 21.19 8.01 -3.67
N GLY A 32 21.08 7.03 -4.57
CA GLY A 32 21.49 5.65 -4.32
C GLY A 32 20.64 4.95 -3.25
N GLU A 33 19.40 5.39 -3.06
CA GLU A 33 18.58 5.12 -1.87
C GLU A 33 17.16 4.70 -2.25
N LEU A 34 16.45 3.93 -1.42
CA LEU A 34 15.01 3.71 -1.62
C LEU A 34 14.23 5.02 -1.51
N THR A 35 13.27 5.19 -2.43
CA THR A 35 12.30 6.28 -2.39
C THR A 35 11.06 5.87 -1.59
N GLY A 36 10.24 6.85 -1.23
CA GLY A 36 9.00 6.60 -0.49
C GLY A 36 8.00 5.73 -1.26
N LEU A 37 7.88 5.95 -2.58
CA LEU A 37 7.05 5.12 -3.43
C LEU A 37 7.55 3.67 -3.44
N LEU A 38 8.84 3.47 -3.68
CA LEU A 38 9.40 2.12 -3.78
C LEU A 38 9.29 1.34 -2.45
N ALA A 39 9.46 2.02 -1.31
CA ALA A 39 9.20 1.42 -0.01
C ALA A 39 7.73 1.01 0.15
N ALA A 40 6.79 1.85 -0.29
CA ALA A 40 5.37 1.53 -0.24
C ALA A 40 4.97 0.35 -1.12
N LEU A 41 5.51 0.27 -2.33
CA LEU A 41 5.31 -0.86 -3.23
C LEU A 41 5.92 -2.15 -2.64
N HIS A 42 7.13 -2.06 -2.10
CA HIS A 42 7.83 -3.21 -1.51
C HIS A 42 7.07 -3.83 -0.32
N HIS A 43 6.41 -3.00 0.47
CA HIS A 43 5.62 -3.44 1.62
C HIS A 43 4.15 -3.76 1.31
N ASP A 44 3.74 -3.69 0.03
CA ASP A 44 2.34 -3.80 -0.43
C ASP A 44 1.39 -2.83 0.31
N ALA A 45 1.91 -1.66 0.70
CA ALA A 45 1.12 -0.54 1.20
C ALA A 45 0.40 0.18 0.04
N ALA A 46 0.92 0.04 -1.17
CA ALA A 46 0.37 0.57 -2.40
C ALA A 46 0.61 -0.38 -3.58
N ARG A 47 -0.22 -0.28 -4.62
CA ARG A 47 -0.10 -1.01 -5.89
C ARG A 47 -0.12 -0.05 -7.05
N LEU A 48 0.84 -0.18 -7.95
CA LEU A 48 1.01 0.72 -9.07
C LEU A 48 0.51 0.10 -10.37
N PHE A 49 -0.51 0.73 -10.96
CA PHE A 49 -1.07 0.40 -12.24
C PHE A 49 -0.70 1.48 -13.26
N VAL A 50 -0.37 1.08 -14.48
CA VAL A 50 -0.06 2.01 -15.57
C VAL A 50 -0.75 1.54 -16.85
N ALA A 51 -1.09 2.49 -17.73
CA ALA A 51 -1.51 2.15 -19.09
C ALA A 51 -0.30 1.68 -19.91
N GLU A 52 -0.54 0.93 -20.99
CA GLU A 52 0.53 0.39 -21.84
C GLU A 52 1.47 1.47 -22.40
N HIS A 53 0.94 2.63 -22.81
CA HIS A 53 1.76 3.71 -23.37
C HIS A 53 2.78 4.26 -22.37
N VAL A 54 2.42 4.34 -21.08
CA VAL A 54 3.34 4.78 -20.01
C VAL A 54 4.57 3.88 -19.95
N LEU A 55 4.38 2.56 -20.04
CA LEU A 55 5.52 1.64 -20.08
C LEU A 55 6.38 1.87 -21.33
N VAL A 56 5.75 2.04 -22.50
CA VAL A 56 6.47 2.30 -23.77
C VAL A 56 7.31 3.58 -23.68
N GLU A 57 6.75 4.65 -23.13
CA GLU A 57 7.45 5.92 -22.93
C GLU A 57 8.58 5.80 -21.92
N MET A 58 8.34 5.14 -20.78
CA MET A 58 9.37 4.84 -19.79
C MET A 58 10.54 4.03 -20.40
N GLU A 59 10.26 3.09 -21.30
CA GLU A 59 11.29 2.32 -22.00
C GLU A 59 12.08 3.17 -23.01
N ARG A 60 11.41 4.13 -23.68
CA ARG A 60 11.98 4.98 -24.73
C ARG A 60 12.85 6.12 -24.16
N ASP A 61 12.36 6.84 -23.16
CA ASP A 61 12.88 8.18 -22.82
C ASP A 61 13.80 8.21 -21.58
N ARG A 62 13.85 7.12 -20.81
CA ARG A 62 14.56 7.04 -19.51
C ARG A 62 16.02 7.47 -19.51
N SER A 63 16.78 7.20 -20.58
CA SER A 63 18.19 7.56 -20.63
C SER A 63 18.35 9.06 -20.81
N GLY A 64 17.67 9.64 -21.81
CA GLY A 64 17.69 11.08 -22.07
C GLY A 64 17.21 11.89 -20.87
N PHE A 65 16.14 11.44 -20.20
CA PHE A 65 15.60 12.13 -19.02
C PHE A 65 16.56 12.11 -17.82
N ALA A 66 17.36 11.05 -17.67
CA ALA A 66 18.39 10.97 -16.64
C ALA A 66 19.59 11.87 -16.97
N GLU A 67 20.00 11.92 -18.24
CA GLU A 67 21.06 12.81 -18.74
C GLU A 67 20.71 14.27 -18.48
N ASP A 68 19.48 14.68 -18.82
CA ASP A 68 18.96 16.04 -18.62
C ASP A 68 18.97 16.46 -17.14
N ARG A 69 18.93 15.48 -16.23
CA ARG A 69 18.95 15.68 -14.77
C ARG A 69 20.32 15.42 -14.14
N HIS A 70 21.36 15.26 -14.95
CA HIS A 70 22.74 14.99 -14.53
C HIS A 70 22.85 13.76 -13.62
N VAL A 71 22.13 12.68 -13.95
CA VAL A 71 22.21 11.38 -13.27
C VAL A 71 22.71 10.34 -14.27
N ASP A 72 23.55 9.40 -13.81
CA ASP A 72 24.05 8.31 -14.64
C ASP A 72 22.87 7.52 -15.27
N PRO A 73 22.72 7.55 -16.61
CA PRO A 73 21.61 6.88 -17.29
C PRO A 73 21.63 5.37 -17.07
N THR A 74 22.82 4.77 -16.98
CA THR A 74 22.97 3.33 -16.75
C THR A 74 22.44 2.95 -15.37
N LEU A 75 22.69 3.77 -14.36
CA LEU A 75 22.16 3.59 -13.02
C LEU A 75 20.63 3.76 -12.99
N ALA A 76 20.09 4.78 -13.67
CA ALA A 76 18.65 5.01 -13.74
C ALA A 76 17.92 3.84 -14.45
N VAL A 77 18.44 3.39 -15.59
CA VAL A 77 17.91 2.23 -16.35
C VAL A 77 17.97 0.96 -15.50
N ARG A 78 19.11 0.68 -14.86
CA ARG A 78 19.26 -0.50 -13.99
C ARG A 78 18.24 -0.46 -12.87
N ARG A 79 18.09 0.70 -12.22
CA ARG A 79 17.16 0.89 -11.11
C ARG A 79 15.70 0.71 -11.54
N TRP A 80 15.31 1.26 -12.68
CA TRP A 80 13.98 1.06 -13.27
C TRP A 80 13.66 -0.43 -13.41
N HIS A 81 14.50 -1.17 -14.13
CA HIS A 81 14.31 -2.59 -14.41
C HIS A 81 14.36 -3.47 -13.16
N SER A 82 15.32 -3.22 -12.27
CA SER A 82 15.57 -4.11 -11.14
C SER A 82 14.72 -3.80 -9.92
N MET A 83 14.21 -2.57 -9.77
CA MET A 83 13.50 -2.16 -8.55
C MET A 83 12.04 -1.78 -8.80
N TYR A 84 11.72 -1.01 -9.85
CA TYR A 84 10.36 -0.51 -10.05
C TYR A 84 9.50 -1.46 -10.90
N LEU A 85 10.03 -1.92 -12.03
CA LEU A 85 9.30 -2.75 -12.99
C LEU A 85 8.64 -4.00 -12.37
N PRO A 86 9.25 -4.70 -11.39
CA PRO A 86 8.61 -5.81 -10.66
C PRO A 86 7.31 -5.48 -9.93
N TYR A 87 7.08 -4.21 -9.59
CA TYR A 87 5.89 -3.76 -8.86
C TYR A 87 4.81 -3.13 -9.73
N ILE A 88 5.06 -3.00 -11.04
CA ILE A 88 4.15 -2.32 -11.97
C ILE A 88 3.24 -3.33 -12.63
N VAL A 89 1.94 -3.05 -12.60
CA VAL A 89 0.94 -3.77 -13.38
C VAL A 89 0.54 -2.91 -14.58
N VAL A 90 0.81 -3.42 -15.77
CA VAL A 90 0.46 -2.78 -17.04
C VAL A 90 -0.93 -3.25 -17.45
N VAL A 91 -1.80 -2.30 -17.76
CA VAL A 91 -3.19 -2.58 -18.13
C VAL A 91 -3.43 -2.16 -19.58
N PRO A 92 -3.81 -3.10 -20.47
CA PRO A 92 -4.40 -2.77 -21.77
C PRO A 92 -5.75 -2.10 -21.55
N VAL A 93 -5.79 -0.77 -21.58
CA VAL A 93 -6.96 0.01 -21.16
C VAL A 93 -8.03 -0.02 -22.26
N PRO A 94 -9.22 -0.61 -22.02
CA PRO A 94 -10.31 -0.63 -22.99
C PRO A 94 -10.83 0.78 -23.29
N GLU A 95 -11.16 1.05 -24.55
CA GLU A 95 -11.71 2.35 -24.96
C GLU A 95 -13.05 2.67 -24.30
N THR A 96 -13.79 1.64 -23.89
CA THR A 96 -15.12 1.78 -23.26
C THR A 96 -15.05 2.21 -21.79
N TRP A 97 -13.87 2.21 -21.17
CA TRP A 97 -13.74 2.70 -19.80
C TRP A 97 -13.80 4.22 -19.77
N GLY A 98 -14.43 4.78 -18.74
CA GLY A 98 -14.69 6.20 -18.59
C GLY A 98 -15.75 6.75 -19.55
N GLU A 99 -16.50 5.89 -20.25
CA GLU A 99 -17.59 6.34 -21.11
C GLU A 99 -18.65 7.12 -20.30
N GLY A 100 -18.88 8.37 -20.70
CA GLY A 100 -19.81 9.27 -20.01
C GLY A 100 -19.22 10.02 -18.81
N ASP A 101 -17.92 9.87 -18.52
CA ASP A 101 -17.22 10.74 -17.57
C ASP A 101 -16.72 12.02 -18.27
N ASP A 102 -17.19 13.18 -17.81
CA ASP A 102 -16.85 14.48 -18.39
C ASP A 102 -15.35 14.78 -18.29
N ARG A 103 -14.66 14.29 -17.26
CA ARG A 103 -13.21 14.50 -17.09
C ARG A 103 -12.42 13.75 -18.16
N VAL A 104 -12.82 12.50 -18.45
CA VAL A 104 -12.23 11.68 -19.52
C VAL A 104 -12.47 12.32 -20.89
N THR A 105 -13.67 12.85 -21.11
CA THR A 105 -14.02 13.57 -22.35
C THR A 105 -13.16 14.83 -22.53
N GLN A 106 -12.90 15.58 -21.46
CA GLN A 106 -12.03 16.76 -21.49
C GLN A 106 -10.58 16.40 -21.82
N VAL A 107 -10.03 15.34 -21.21
CA VAL A 107 -8.68 14.85 -21.55
C VAL A 107 -8.62 14.43 -23.02
N ALA A 108 -9.62 13.67 -23.52
CA ALA A 108 -9.67 13.23 -24.91
C ALA A 108 -9.63 14.40 -25.91
N ASN A 109 -10.27 15.53 -25.58
CA ASN A 109 -10.30 16.71 -26.44
C ASN A 109 -8.98 17.51 -26.40
N ARG A 110 -8.27 17.48 -25.27
CA ARG A 110 -7.06 18.27 -25.05
C ARG A 110 -5.79 17.53 -25.48
N HIS A 111 -5.63 16.29 -25.03
CA HIS A 111 -4.45 15.46 -25.32
C HIS A 111 -4.82 13.96 -25.37
N PRO A 112 -5.15 13.44 -26.57
CA PRO A 112 -5.60 12.05 -26.74
C PRO A 112 -4.60 10.98 -26.29
N VAL A 113 -3.30 11.31 -26.18
CA VAL A 113 -2.25 10.37 -25.76
C VAL A 113 -2.42 9.95 -24.31
N ASP A 114 -2.88 10.87 -23.44
CA ASP A 114 -3.08 10.61 -22.00
C ASP A 114 -4.43 9.97 -21.67
N LEU A 115 -5.29 9.84 -22.68
CA LEU A 115 -6.63 9.28 -22.53
C LEU A 115 -6.64 7.89 -21.87
N PRO A 116 -5.73 6.95 -22.21
CA PRO A 116 -5.70 5.65 -21.52
C PRO A 116 -5.40 5.78 -20.02
N THR A 117 -4.58 6.75 -19.60
CA THR A 117 -4.26 7.00 -18.18
C THR A 117 -5.49 7.53 -17.43
N ALA A 118 -6.20 8.49 -18.02
CA ALA A 118 -7.46 9.01 -17.45
C ALA A 118 -8.53 7.91 -17.31
N ARG A 119 -8.72 7.09 -18.35
CA ARG A 119 -9.66 5.96 -18.35
C ARG A 119 -9.31 4.92 -17.28
N LEU A 120 -8.03 4.59 -17.13
CA LEU A 120 -7.56 3.69 -16.09
C LEU A 120 -7.84 4.24 -14.69
N ALA A 121 -7.59 5.54 -14.47
CA ALA A 121 -7.88 6.19 -13.20
C ALA A 121 -9.37 6.16 -12.84
N VAL A 122 -10.28 6.42 -13.79
CA VAL A 122 -11.73 6.29 -13.57
C VAL A 122 -12.13 4.86 -13.26
N ALA A 123 -11.63 3.89 -14.03
CA ALA A 123 -11.98 2.49 -13.85
C ALA A 123 -11.51 1.94 -12.50
N LEU A 124 -10.36 2.43 -12.02
CA LEU A 124 -9.81 2.05 -10.73
C LEU A 124 -10.23 2.96 -9.58
N ALA A 125 -11.07 3.97 -9.78
CA ALA A 125 -11.49 4.84 -8.69
C ALA A 125 -12.37 4.11 -7.64
N PRO A 126 -12.27 4.44 -6.33
CA PRO A 126 -11.50 5.53 -5.72
C PRO A 126 -9.98 5.26 -5.57
N CYS A 127 -9.14 5.92 -6.36
CA CYS A 127 -7.69 5.67 -6.43
C CYS A 127 -6.89 6.98 -6.31
N HIS A 128 -5.56 6.92 -6.46
CA HIS A 128 -4.70 8.10 -6.43
C HIS A 128 -3.81 8.16 -7.67
N GLY A 129 -3.74 9.34 -8.28
CA GLY A 129 -2.90 9.60 -9.44
C GLY A 129 -1.51 10.04 -9.03
N LEU A 130 -0.49 9.32 -9.48
CA LEU A 130 0.90 9.78 -9.52
C LEU A 130 1.13 10.44 -10.88
N ILE A 131 0.52 11.60 -11.07
CA ILE A 131 0.41 12.29 -12.35
C ILE A 131 0.80 13.75 -12.16
N GLN A 132 1.63 14.27 -13.06
CA GLN A 132 2.08 15.67 -13.05
C GLN A 132 1.62 16.45 -14.29
N ASP A 133 1.18 15.76 -15.35
CA ASP A 133 0.75 16.41 -16.58
C ASP A 133 -0.48 17.33 -16.33
N PRO A 134 -0.40 18.64 -16.65
CA PRO A 134 -1.53 19.57 -16.55
C PRO A 134 -2.78 19.07 -17.27
N ASP A 135 -2.64 18.37 -18.39
CA ASP A 135 -3.77 17.88 -19.19
C ASP A 135 -4.59 16.84 -18.41
N LEU A 136 -3.97 16.13 -17.47
CA LEU A 136 -4.63 15.21 -16.54
C LEU A 136 -4.97 15.87 -15.19
N THR A 137 -4.07 16.66 -14.62
CA THR A 137 -4.27 17.24 -13.28
C THR A 137 -5.37 18.30 -13.27
N ASP A 138 -5.49 19.11 -14.34
CA ASP A 138 -6.57 20.10 -14.48
C ASP A 138 -7.96 19.43 -14.50
N ASN A 139 -8.00 18.14 -14.87
CA ASN A 139 -9.21 17.31 -14.93
C ASN A 139 -9.41 16.45 -13.68
N GLY A 140 -8.63 16.66 -12.61
CA GLY A 140 -8.78 15.97 -11.34
C GLY A 140 -8.26 14.54 -11.31
N PHE A 141 -7.36 14.17 -12.23
CA PHE A 141 -6.70 12.86 -12.24
C PHE A 141 -5.39 12.81 -11.45
N GLY A 142 -5.02 13.88 -10.76
CA GLY A 142 -3.80 13.91 -9.96
C GLY A 142 -3.58 15.27 -9.33
N ASP A 143 -2.41 15.45 -8.72
CA ASP A 143 -1.95 16.71 -8.18
C ASP A 143 -0.54 16.99 -8.72
N PRO A 144 -0.27 18.18 -9.29
CA PRO A 144 1.07 18.54 -9.75
C PRO A 144 2.13 18.42 -8.65
N ASN A 145 1.73 18.54 -7.38
CA ASN A 145 2.52 18.23 -6.21
C ASN A 145 2.28 16.79 -5.75
N TRP A 146 2.81 15.83 -6.51
CA TRP A 146 2.72 14.39 -6.22
C TRP A 146 3.59 13.93 -5.04
N LEU A 147 4.58 14.73 -4.62
CA LEU A 147 5.51 14.39 -3.53
C LEU A 147 4.81 14.09 -2.19
N PRO A 148 3.82 14.88 -1.73
CA PRO A 148 2.97 14.51 -0.61
C PRO A 148 2.39 13.10 -0.68
N LEU A 149 1.98 12.61 -1.85
CA LEU A 149 1.43 11.26 -2.01
C LEU A 149 2.49 10.18 -1.83
N THR A 150 3.70 10.38 -2.36
CA THR A 150 4.79 9.41 -2.16
C THR A 150 5.31 9.41 -0.72
N LEU A 151 5.30 10.56 -0.04
CA LEU A 151 5.56 10.67 1.39
C LEU A 151 4.45 10.02 2.22
N ALA A 152 3.19 10.21 1.84
CA ALA A 152 2.05 9.56 2.50
C ALA A 152 2.13 8.03 2.35
N SER A 153 2.56 7.55 1.18
CA SER A 153 2.82 6.13 0.90
C SER A 153 3.95 5.58 1.76
N ALA A 154 5.06 6.33 1.88
CA ALA A 154 6.17 6.00 2.77
C ALA A 154 5.70 5.84 4.23
N ASN A 155 4.92 6.80 4.74
CA ASN A 155 4.41 6.79 6.10
C ASN A 155 3.45 5.60 6.36
N GLN A 156 2.67 5.17 5.35
CA GLN A 156 1.85 3.97 5.43
C GLN A 156 2.72 2.72 5.61
N ALA A 157 3.76 2.57 4.78
CA ALA A 157 4.68 1.43 4.85
C ALA A 157 5.44 1.38 6.19
N GLU A 158 5.89 2.53 6.70
CA GLU A 158 6.50 2.61 8.03
C GLU A 158 5.53 2.15 9.13
N MET A 159 4.26 2.57 9.06
CA MET A 159 3.24 2.18 10.04
C MET A 159 3.00 0.66 10.04
N GLU A 160 2.98 0.03 8.86
CA GLU A 160 2.84 -1.43 8.73
C GLU A 160 4.04 -2.18 9.32
N LEU A 161 5.25 -1.66 9.12
CA LEU A 161 6.45 -2.24 9.70
C LEU A 161 6.52 -2.08 11.22
N VAL A 162 6.25 -0.87 11.74
CA VAL A 162 6.21 -0.61 13.18
C VAL A 162 5.11 -1.43 13.83
N GLY A 163 3.93 -1.47 13.21
CA GLY A 163 2.81 -2.25 13.71
C GLY A 163 3.11 -3.74 13.78
N THR A 164 3.85 -4.31 12.81
CA THR A 164 4.35 -5.69 12.90
C THR A 164 5.32 -5.87 14.05
N THR A 165 6.24 -4.92 14.25
CA THR A 165 7.25 -4.95 15.33
C THR A 165 6.63 -4.83 16.72
N VAL A 166 5.59 -4.00 16.88
CA VAL A 166 4.87 -3.80 18.15
C VAL A 166 3.88 -4.93 18.43
N ARG A 167 3.18 -5.46 17.41
CA ARG A 167 2.21 -6.55 17.62
C ARG A 167 2.87 -7.87 18.00
N LEU A 168 4.05 -8.19 17.50
CA LEU A 168 4.71 -9.47 17.81
C LEU A 168 4.85 -9.69 19.32
N PRO A 169 5.42 -8.76 20.12
CA PRO A 169 5.45 -8.87 21.58
C PRO A 169 4.05 -8.88 22.23
N THR A 170 3.12 -8.05 21.77
CA THR A 170 1.77 -7.96 22.37
C THR A 170 0.95 -9.21 22.11
N VAL A 171 0.99 -9.78 20.90
CA VAL A 171 0.33 -11.05 20.57
C VAL A 171 0.99 -12.19 21.33
N LEU A 172 2.33 -12.19 21.46
CA LEU A 172 3.02 -13.18 22.30
C LEU A 172 2.55 -13.08 23.75
N ALA A 173 2.39 -11.87 24.30
CA ALA A 173 1.90 -11.64 25.67
C ALA A 173 0.43 -12.04 25.84
N ILE A 174 -0.43 -11.75 24.85
CA ILE A 174 -1.85 -12.13 24.85
C ILE A 174 -1.99 -13.65 24.72
N GLU A 175 -1.22 -14.31 23.86
CA GLU A 175 -1.25 -15.77 23.72
C GLU A 175 -0.64 -16.46 24.94
N LEU A 176 0.38 -15.87 25.58
CA LEU A 176 0.85 -16.31 26.90
C LEU A 176 -0.29 -16.22 27.91
N ALA A 177 -0.99 -15.08 27.99
CA ALA A 177 -2.11 -14.85 28.90
C ALA A 177 -3.32 -15.77 28.61
N LYS A 178 -3.59 -16.08 27.35
CA LYS A 178 -4.61 -17.07 26.95
C LYS A 178 -4.19 -18.49 27.28
N ALA A 179 -2.91 -18.85 27.17
CA ALA A 179 -2.42 -20.17 27.57
C ALA A 179 -2.54 -20.36 29.09
N THR A 180 -2.23 -19.33 29.89
CA THR A 180 -2.55 -19.30 31.33
C THR A 180 -4.05 -19.33 31.56
N GLY A 181 -4.84 -18.59 30.77
CA GLY A 181 -6.30 -18.53 30.87
C GLY A 181 -7.02 -19.85 30.54
N ARG A 182 -6.55 -20.63 29.55
CA ARG A 182 -7.09 -21.97 29.23
C ARG A 182 -6.79 -22.98 30.33
N THR A 183 -5.67 -22.81 31.02
CA THR A 183 -5.29 -23.63 32.18
C THR A 183 -6.13 -23.23 33.40
N PHE A 184 -6.39 -21.94 33.57
CA PHE A 184 -7.27 -21.37 34.58
C PHE A 184 -8.74 -21.81 34.41
N ALA A 185 -9.25 -21.84 33.17
CA ALA A 185 -10.63 -22.24 32.86
C ALA A 185 -10.92 -23.73 33.13
N LYS A 186 -9.88 -24.58 33.26
CA LYS A 186 -10.01 -26.00 33.64
C LYS A 186 -10.10 -26.20 35.16
N LEU A 187 -9.87 -25.16 35.96
CA LEU A 187 -9.93 -25.25 37.41
C LEU A 187 -11.39 -25.15 37.89
N PRO A 188 -11.74 -25.79 39.02
CA PRO A 188 -13.02 -25.57 39.68
C PRO A 188 -13.24 -24.09 40.02
N GLN A 189 -14.49 -23.61 39.99
CA GLN A 189 -14.83 -22.19 40.23
C GLN A 189 -14.26 -21.62 41.54
N TRP A 190 -14.19 -22.43 42.60
CA TRP A 190 -13.60 -22.02 43.88
C TRP A 190 -12.08 -21.78 43.77
N ALA A 191 -11.37 -22.58 42.98
CA ALA A 191 -9.93 -22.42 42.76
C ALA A 191 -9.64 -21.22 41.83
N GLN A 192 -10.53 -20.95 40.87
CA GLN A 192 -10.49 -19.73 40.05
C GLN A 192 -10.66 -18.48 40.93
N ALA A 193 -11.64 -18.49 41.85
CA ALA A 193 -11.88 -17.39 42.78
C ALA A 193 -10.68 -17.16 43.72
N ILE A 194 -10.08 -18.23 44.26
CA ILE A 194 -8.88 -18.13 45.10
C ILE A 194 -7.70 -17.56 44.32
N LEU A 195 -7.47 -17.99 43.08
CA LEU A 195 -6.38 -17.49 42.25
C LEU A 195 -6.60 -16.04 41.80
N LEU A 196 -7.84 -15.63 41.53
CA LEU A 196 -8.18 -14.24 41.26
C LEU A 196 -7.99 -13.37 42.50
N LEU A 197 -8.45 -13.82 43.66
CA LEU A 197 -8.25 -13.11 44.93
C LEU A 197 -6.77 -13.06 45.31
N ALA A 198 -6.00 -14.12 45.10
CA ALA A 198 -4.56 -14.14 45.31
C ALA A 198 -3.82 -13.26 44.30
N GLY A 199 -4.29 -13.20 43.05
CA GLY A 199 -3.77 -12.29 42.03
C GLY A 199 -4.04 -10.82 42.35
N LEU A 200 -5.26 -10.49 42.79
CA LEU A 200 -5.66 -9.15 43.20
C LEU A 200 -5.00 -8.73 44.52
N ALA A 201 -4.92 -9.62 45.51
CA ALA A 201 -4.19 -9.39 46.75
C ALA A 201 -2.68 -9.27 46.48
N GLY A 202 -2.16 -10.05 45.54
CA GLY A 202 -0.79 -9.93 45.03
C GLY A 202 -0.54 -8.57 44.38
N LEU A 203 -1.44 -8.10 43.51
CA LEU A 203 -1.40 -6.77 42.87
C LEU A 203 -1.49 -5.63 43.90
N TYR A 204 -2.42 -5.74 44.85
CA TYR A 204 -2.61 -4.76 45.92
C TYR A 204 -1.41 -4.70 46.86
N TRP A 205 -0.89 -5.86 47.29
CA TRP A 205 0.31 -5.96 48.12
C TRP A 205 1.56 -5.49 47.37
N TRP A 206 1.63 -5.75 46.06
CA TRP A 206 2.68 -5.28 45.15
C TRP A 206 2.68 -3.76 45.02
N GLU A 207 1.52 -3.13 44.84
CA GLU A 207 1.35 -1.68 44.79
C GLU A 207 1.70 -1.01 46.14
N GLN A 208 1.26 -1.59 47.26
CA GLN A 208 1.52 -1.06 48.60
C GLN A 208 2.99 -1.21 49.04
N SER A 209 3.69 -2.23 48.57
CA SER A 209 5.05 -2.55 49.04
C SER A 209 6.14 -1.58 48.57
N GLY A 210 5.85 -0.63 47.68
CA GLY A 210 6.83 0.25 47.04
C GLY A 210 7.84 -0.46 46.12
N LYS A 211 7.92 -1.80 46.17
CA LYS A 211 8.74 -2.66 45.32
C LYS A 211 8.21 -2.78 43.90
N ALA A 212 7.00 -2.28 43.64
CA ALA A 212 6.47 -2.12 42.30
C ALA A 212 7.45 -1.38 41.39
N HIS A 213 8.08 -0.31 41.89
CA HIS A 213 9.07 0.44 41.13
C HIS A 213 10.36 -0.36 40.85
N GLN A 214 10.77 -1.28 41.74
CA GLN A 214 11.99 -2.10 41.57
C GLN A 214 11.81 -3.35 40.68
N HIS A 215 10.60 -3.90 40.59
CA HIS A 215 10.31 -5.02 39.69
C HIS A 215 9.78 -4.55 38.33
N VAL A 216 9.01 -3.45 38.29
CA VAL A 216 8.76 -2.72 37.05
C VAL A 216 10.07 -2.19 36.49
N SER A 217 11.06 -1.76 37.30
CA SER A 217 12.39 -1.41 36.78
C SER A 217 13.19 -2.60 36.24
N ARG A 218 12.97 -3.84 36.70
CA ARG A 218 13.61 -5.04 36.09
C ARG A 218 12.92 -5.48 34.81
N VAL A 219 11.59 -5.43 34.75
CA VAL A 219 10.86 -5.64 33.49
C VAL A 219 11.19 -4.50 32.52
N ARG A 220 11.31 -3.26 32.98
CA ARG A 220 11.77 -2.07 32.25
C ARG A 220 13.30 -2.03 32.03
N GLU A 221 14.12 -2.82 32.71
CA GLU A 221 15.52 -3.02 32.34
C GLU A 221 15.62 -4.04 31.20
N LEU A 222 14.81 -5.10 31.27
CA LEU A 222 14.74 -6.15 30.26
C LEU A 222 13.97 -5.72 28.99
N THR A 223 13.01 -4.80 29.10
CA THR A 223 12.19 -4.31 27.97
C THR A 223 12.16 -2.80 27.81
N GLY A 224 12.58 -2.00 28.81
CA GLY A 224 12.41 -0.54 28.79
C GLY A 224 13.36 0.20 27.87
N LYS A 225 14.57 -0.30 27.56
CA LYS A 225 15.33 0.30 26.45
C LYS A 225 14.61 0.15 25.10
N ALA A 226 13.94 -0.98 24.90
CA ALA A 226 13.12 -1.19 23.71
C ALA A 226 11.85 -0.34 23.78
N PHE A 227 11.12 -0.31 24.89
CA PHE A 227 9.90 0.50 25.04
C PHE A 227 10.14 2.02 25.00
N ASP A 228 11.18 2.52 25.67
CA ASP A 228 11.54 3.94 25.69
C ASP A 228 12.03 4.42 24.31
N THR A 229 12.50 3.52 23.44
CA THR A 229 12.85 3.83 22.04
C THR A 229 11.67 3.63 21.09
N ILE A 230 10.87 2.57 21.29
CA ILE A 230 9.78 2.16 20.39
C ILE A 230 8.54 3.03 20.57
N ILE A 231 8.18 3.43 21.81
CA ILE A 231 6.98 4.26 22.03
C ILE A 231 7.10 5.62 21.33
N PRO A 232 8.19 6.40 21.51
CA PRO A 232 8.33 7.68 20.80
C PRO A 232 8.35 7.49 19.29
N LEU A 233 9.02 6.44 18.81
CA LEU A 233 9.07 6.09 17.39
C LEU A 233 7.67 5.81 16.83
N ALA A 234 6.90 4.97 17.52
CA ALA A 234 5.54 4.62 17.13
C ALA A 234 4.60 5.83 17.19
N ALA A 235 4.75 6.72 18.18
CA ALA A 235 3.99 7.95 18.26
C ALA A 235 4.30 8.89 17.07
N THR A 236 5.58 9.08 16.72
CA THR A 236 5.99 9.88 15.55
C THR A 236 5.52 9.28 14.24
N VAL A 237 5.58 7.95 14.08
CA VAL A 237 5.06 7.25 12.90
C VAL A 237 3.53 7.40 12.83
N PHE A 238 2.83 7.24 13.93
CA PHE A 238 1.37 7.40 13.99
C PHE A 238 0.92 8.83 13.68
N GLU A 239 1.63 9.85 14.19
CA GLU A 239 1.34 11.25 13.87
C GLU A 239 1.54 11.54 12.37
N ARG A 240 2.66 11.09 11.79
CA ARG A 240 2.93 11.22 10.34
C ARG A 240 1.90 10.48 9.52
N HIS A 241 1.52 9.28 9.93
CA HIS A 241 0.47 8.50 9.29
C HIS A 241 -0.88 9.22 9.34
N THR A 242 -1.25 9.82 10.47
CA THR A 242 -2.50 10.58 10.61
C THR A 242 -2.52 11.80 9.68
N LYS A 243 -1.41 12.54 9.57
CA LYS A 243 -1.24 13.64 8.61
C LYS A 243 -1.32 13.13 7.16
N ALA A 244 -0.73 11.97 6.88
CA ALA A 244 -0.79 11.33 5.57
C ALA A 244 -2.22 10.93 5.16
N GLN A 245 -3.08 10.51 6.10
CA GLN A 245 -4.49 10.21 5.79
C GLN A 245 -5.22 11.41 5.20
N VAL A 246 -4.94 12.63 5.68
CA VAL A 246 -5.53 13.86 5.11
C VAL A 246 -5.09 14.04 3.66
N THR A 247 -3.81 13.80 3.36
CA THR A 247 -3.29 13.88 1.98
C THR A 247 -4.00 12.89 1.07
N TRP A 248 -4.20 11.64 1.53
CA TRP A 248 -4.93 10.63 0.77
C TRP A 248 -6.39 11.00 0.52
N VAL A 249 -7.07 11.57 1.51
CA VAL A 249 -8.49 11.95 1.37
C VAL A 249 -8.65 13.09 0.36
N ILE A 250 -7.76 14.08 0.36
CA ILE A 250 -7.86 15.25 -0.53
C ILE A 250 -7.52 14.89 -1.98
N ASN A 251 -6.61 13.93 -2.21
CA ASN A 251 -6.09 13.59 -3.52
C ASN A 251 -6.75 12.36 -4.16
N VAL A 252 -7.83 11.85 -3.57
CA VAL A 252 -8.50 10.68 -4.12
C VAL A 252 -9.26 11.04 -5.39
N ILE A 253 -8.99 10.31 -6.46
CA ILE A 253 -9.75 10.35 -7.69
C ILE A 253 -11.07 9.64 -7.41
N GLN A 254 -12.17 10.38 -7.48
CA GLN A 254 -13.50 9.84 -7.21
C GLN A 254 -14.02 9.01 -8.39
N PRO A 255 -14.79 7.94 -8.11
CA PRO A 255 -15.43 7.14 -9.14
C PRO A 255 -16.42 7.98 -9.95
N ALA A 256 -16.59 7.63 -11.22
CA ALA A 256 -17.66 8.17 -12.04
C ALA A 256 -19.03 7.86 -11.39
N GLU A 257 -20.03 8.72 -11.64
CA GLU A 257 -21.39 8.53 -11.10
C GLU A 257 -22.00 7.17 -11.46
N ARG A 258 -21.63 6.66 -12.65
CA ARG A 258 -22.01 5.34 -13.13
C ARG A 258 -20.75 4.61 -13.57
N GLN A 259 -20.48 3.47 -12.95
CA GLN A 259 -19.40 2.58 -13.37
C GLN A 259 -19.95 1.40 -14.14
N ALA A 260 -19.39 1.14 -15.31
CA ALA A 260 -19.67 -0.05 -16.09
C ALA A 260 -19.24 -1.32 -15.32
N LEU A 261 -19.87 -2.46 -15.62
CA LEU A 261 -19.54 -3.73 -14.95
C LEU A 261 -18.05 -4.08 -15.08
N SER A 262 -17.44 -3.83 -16.23
CA SER A 262 -16.00 -4.05 -16.43
C SER A 262 -15.11 -3.19 -15.53
N GLU A 263 -15.52 -1.96 -15.22
CA GLU A 263 -14.74 -1.07 -14.34
C GLU A 263 -14.83 -1.55 -12.89
N GLN A 264 -16.03 -1.97 -12.46
CA GLN A 264 -16.21 -2.57 -11.14
C GLN A 264 -15.40 -3.87 -10.99
N ILE A 265 -15.33 -4.70 -12.04
CA ILE A 265 -14.47 -5.90 -12.08
C ILE A 265 -12.99 -5.50 -12.01
N ALA A 266 -12.55 -4.50 -12.78
CA ALA A 266 -11.17 -4.02 -12.77
C ALA A 266 -10.76 -3.53 -11.37
N ARG A 267 -11.61 -2.72 -10.73
CA ARG A 267 -11.41 -2.26 -9.36
C ARG A 267 -11.28 -3.43 -8.38
N LEU A 268 -12.21 -4.38 -8.43
CA LEU A 268 -12.19 -5.54 -7.53
C LEU A 268 -10.92 -6.38 -7.71
N LEU A 269 -10.48 -6.57 -8.96
CA LEU A 269 -9.26 -7.30 -9.28
C LEU A 269 -8.00 -6.55 -8.86
N ALA A 270 -7.97 -5.22 -8.95
CA ALA A 270 -6.85 -4.41 -8.51
C ALA A 270 -6.62 -4.49 -6.99
N GLU A 271 -7.69 -4.62 -6.21
CA GLU A 271 -7.64 -4.80 -4.75
C GLU A 271 -7.32 -6.23 -4.31
N ALA A 272 -7.51 -7.22 -5.18
CA ALA A 272 -7.35 -8.63 -4.82
C ALA A 272 -5.87 -9.01 -4.66
N ASP A 273 -5.53 -9.70 -3.57
CA ASP A 273 -4.16 -10.25 -3.36
C ASP A 273 -3.84 -11.40 -4.31
N GLU A 274 -4.87 -12.13 -4.74
CA GLU A 274 -4.76 -13.31 -5.58
C GLU A 274 -5.72 -13.23 -6.77
N PRO A 275 -5.37 -13.87 -7.90
CA PRO A 275 -6.27 -14.01 -9.04
C PRO A 275 -7.60 -14.64 -8.64
N MET A 276 -8.71 -14.03 -9.06
CA MET A 276 -10.06 -14.39 -8.64
C MET A 276 -10.84 -15.12 -9.72
N THR A 277 -11.74 -16.00 -9.30
CA THR A 277 -12.75 -16.60 -10.16
C THR A 277 -13.96 -15.70 -10.33
N ALA A 278 -14.70 -15.89 -11.43
CA ALA A 278 -15.94 -15.16 -11.64
C ALA A 278 -17.00 -15.38 -10.54
N THR A 279 -16.99 -16.55 -9.89
CA THR A 279 -17.87 -16.83 -8.75
C THR A 279 -17.47 -16.03 -7.52
N GLU A 280 -16.17 -15.98 -7.19
CA GLU A 280 -15.67 -15.15 -6.08
C GLU A 280 -15.98 -13.67 -6.32
N MET A 281 -15.83 -13.19 -7.56
CA MET A 281 -16.22 -11.83 -7.95
C MET A 281 -17.73 -11.62 -7.76
N ALA A 282 -18.58 -12.51 -8.30
CA ALA A 282 -20.04 -12.40 -8.17
C ALA A 282 -20.52 -12.39 -6.71
N THR A 283 -19.81 -13.05 -5.80
CA THR A 283 -20.10 -13.04 -4.36
C THR A 283 -19.71 -11.72 -3.70
N ARG A 284 -18.59 -11.11 -4.10
CA ARG A 284 -18.14 -9.82 -3.56
C ARG A 284 -18.88 -8.63 -4.16
N MET A 285 -19.31 -8.74 -5.41
CA MET A 285 -20.07 -7.71 -6.10
C MET A 285 -21.56 -7.83 -5.79
N HIS A 286 -22.20 -6.75 -5.35
CA HIS A 286 -23.64 -6.70 -5.07
C HIS A 286 -24.48 -6.57 -6.35
N LEU A 287 -24.22 -7.41 -7.35
CA LEU A 287 -24.96 -7.42 -8.61
C LEU A 287 -26.37 -8.02 -8.41
N SER A 288 -27.33 -7.58 -9.22
CA SER A 288 -28.67 -8.18 -9.27
C SER A 288 -28.69 -9.49 -10.07
N GLY A 289 -29.72 -10.31 -9.86
CA GLY A 289 -29.91 -11.58 -10.57
C GLY A 289 -29.41 -12.82 -9.81
N THR A 290 -29.65 -14.00 -10.39
CA THR A 290 -29.24 -15.28 -9.80
C THR A 290 -27.71 -15.41 -9.76
N PRO A 291 -27.13 -16.21 -8.85
CA PRO A 291 -25.68 -16.45 -8.82
C PRO A 291 -25.10 -16.92 -10.17
N ARG A 292 -25.88 -17.70 -10.95
CA ARG A 292 -25.48 -18.18 -12.27
C ARG A 292 -25.41 -17.04 -13.28
N GLU A 293 -26.46 -16.23 -13.39
CA GLU A 293 -26.51 -15.08 -14.31
C GLU A 293 -25.39 -14.08 -14.02
N ARG A 294 -25.12 -13.80 -12.74
CA ARG A 294 -24.03 -12.92 -12.31
C ARG A 294 -22.66 -13.46 -12.73
N GLY A 295 -22.41 -14.75 -12.48
CA GLY A 295 -21.17 -15.41 -12.90
C GLY A 295 -21.01 -15.46 -14.43
N ASP A 296 -22.11 -15.66 -15.16
CA ASP A 296 -22.11 -15.68 -16.64
C ASP A 296 -21.82 -14.28 -17.20
N ALA A 297 -22.42 -13.22 -16.64
CA ALA A 297 -22.17 -11.83 -17.01
C ALA A 297 -20.70 -11.43 -16.76
N ILE A 298 -20.15 -11.75 -15.59
CA ILE A 298 -18.74 -11.48 -15.28
C ILE A 298 -17.81 -12.23 -16.24
N ARG A 299 -18.07 -13.51 -16.52
CA ARG A 299 -17.26 -14.29 -17.49
C ARG A 299 -17.33 -13.71 -18.90
N ALA A 300 -18.47 -13.15 -19.31
CA ALA A 300 -18.60 -12.48 -20.60
C ALA A 300 -17.73 -11.21 -20.65
N GLU A 301 -17.75 -10.40 -19.59
CA GLU A 301 -16.91 -9.18 -19.51
C GLU A 301 -15.41 -9.50 -19.48
N LEU A 302 -15.01 -10.49 -18.67
CA LEU A 302 -13.61 -10.94 -18.54
C LEU A 302 -13.03 -11.40 -19.88
N ARG A 303 -13.79 -12.16 -20.67
CA ARG A 303 -13.33 -12.70 -21.96
C ARG A 303 -13.34 -11.68 -23.09
N ARG A 304 -14.09 -10.59 -22.95
CA ARG A 304 -14.27 -9.58 -24.02
C ARG A 304 -13.11 -8.59 -24.08
N ARG A 305 -12.34 -8.43 -23.00
CA ARG A 305 -11.37 -7.34 -22.86
C ARG A 305 -9.99 -7.86 -22.47
N ASP A 306 -8.98 -7.37 -23.18
CA ASP A 306 -7.58 -7.73 -22.96
C ASP A 306 -7.02 -7.19 -21.63
N ALA A 307 -7.74 -6.26 -20.98
CA ALA A 307 -7.45 -5.80 -19.63
C ALA A 307 -7.45 -6.93 -18.59
N PHE A 308 -8.18 -8.02 -18.84
CA PHE A 308 -8.34 -9.13 -17.90
C PHE A 308 -7.58 -10.36 -18.37
N ILE A 309 -6.67 -10.85 -17.53
CA ILE A 309 -5.76 -11.93 -17.89
C ILE A 309 -6.11 -13.19 -17.10
N GLU A 310 -6.44 -14.27 -17.80
CA GLU A 310 -6.63 -15.59 -17.20
C GLU A 310 -5.25 -16.23 -16.93
N VAL A 311 -4.85 -16.28 -15.65
CA VAL A 311 -3.52 -16.79 -15.26
C VAL A 311 -3.53 -18.27 -14.91
N SER A 312 -4.69 -18.81 -14.58
CA SER A 312 -4.96 -20.24 -14.46
C SER A 312 -6.43 -20.49 -14.72
N ARG A 313 -6.84 -21.74 -14.93
CA ARG A 313 -8.20 -22.09 -15.36
C ARG A 313 -9.27 -21.43 -14.47
N GLY A 314 -9.99 -20.48 -15.04
CA GLY A 314 -11.07 -19.72 -14.42
C GLY A 314 -10.64 -18.64 -13.44
N ARG A 315 -9.34 -18.38 -13.25
CA ARG A 315 -8.79 -17.35 -12.35
C ARG A 315 -8.17 -16.22 -13.14
N TRP A 316 -8.61 -15.01 -12.82
CA TRP A 316 -8.35 -13.80 -13.57
C TRP A 316 -7.66 -12.77 -12.68
N ARG A 317 -6.82 -11.94 -13.30
CA ARG A 317 -6.25 -10.74 -12.70
C ARG A 317 -6.44 -9.55 -13.65
N LEU A 318 -6.26 -8.35 -13.11
CA LEU A 318 -6.17 -7.14 -13.91
C LEU A 318 -4.74 -6.98 -14.46
N GLY A 319 -4.61 -6.78 -15.76
CA GLY A 319 -3.35 -6.48 -16.44
C GLY A 319 -2.28 -7.56 -16.34
N ASN A 320 -1.08 -7.20 -16.80
CA ASN A 320 0.13 -8.01 -16.73
C ASN A 320 1.19 -7.33 -15.86
N PRO A 321 1.90 -8.08 -15.00
CA PRO A 321 3.06 -7.54 -14.33
C PRO A 321 4.09 -7.17 -15.39
N ALA A 322 4.68 -5.98 -15.26
CA ALA A 322 5.67 -5.49 -16.21
C ALA A 322 6.96 -6.31 -16.20
N SER A 323 7.22 -7.03 -15.09
CA SER A 323 8.32 -7.99 -14.95
C SER A 323 7.88 -9.20 -14.14
N THR A 324 8.44 -10.37 -14.45
CA THR A 324 8.30 -11.59 -13.64
C THR A 324 9.46 -11.77 -12.65
N ALA A 325 10.46 -10.88 -12.68
CA ALA A 325 11.59 -10.92 -11.77
C ALA A 325 11.21 -10.35 -10.41
N ASP A 326 11.85 -10.85 -9.36
CA ASP A 326 11.75 -10.24 -8.04
C ASP A 326 12.49 -8.89 -8.01
N ALA A 327 11.98 -7.94 -7.23
CA ALA A 327 12.66 -6.68 -7.02
C ALA A 327 13.99 -6.88 -6.29
N ALA A 328 15.05 -6.29 -6.85
CA ALA A 328 16.40 -6.28 -6.31
C ALA A 328 16.54 -5.27 -5.16
N ILE A 329 15.66 -5.37 -4.15
CA ILE A 329 15.70 -4.57 -2.92
C ILE A 329 16.31 -5.43 -1.81
N GLN A 330 17.43 -4.99 -1.26
CA GLN A 330 18.11 -5.69 -0.19
C GLN A 330 17.56 -5.27 1.18
N PRO A 331 17.60 -6.15 2.20
CA PRO A 331 17.23 -5.77 3.57
C PRO A 331 18.04 -4.59 4.13
N ALA A 332 19.26 -4.36 3.62
CA ALA A 332 20.07 -3.19 3.98
C ALA A 332 19.46 -1.88 3.48
N ASP A 333 18.89 -1.88 2.27
CA ASP A 333 18.26 -0.71 1.66
C ASP A 333 17.04 -0.26 2.46
N VAL A 334 16.23 -1.24 2.91
CA VAL A 334 15.05 -1.00 3.77
C VAL A 334 15.47 -0.43 5.12
N ARG A 335 16.52 -0.99 5.75
CA ARG A 335 17.03 -0.48 7.03
C ARG A 335 17.56 0.95 6.92
N ASP A 336 18.32 1.27 5.87
CA ASP A 336 18.81 2.62 5.65
C ASP A 336 17.67 3.62 5.46
N TRP A 337 16.67 3.26 4.65
CA TRP A 337 15.48 4.08 4.44
C TRP A 337 14.75 4.41 5.75
N LEU A 338 14.50 3.42 6.61
CA LEU A 338 13.88 3.63 7.92
C LEU A 338 14.70 4.59 8.78
N GLN A 339 16.02 4.39 8.86
CA GLN A 339 16.90 5.25 9.65
C GLN A 339 16.88 6.70 9.18
N ARG A 340 16.75 6.94 7.87
CA ARG A 340 16.65 8.30 7.30
C ARG A 340 15.29 8.92 7.56
N ALA A 341 14.22 8.17 7.40
CA ALA A 341 12.87 8.68 7.62
C ALA A 341 12.69 9.21 9.05
N HIS A 342 13.36 8.60 10.03
CA HIS A 342 13.38 9.05 11.42
C HIS A 342 14.32 10.24 11.71
N ARG A 343 15.33 10.49 10.88
CA ARG A 343 16.23 11.65 11.06
C ARG A 343 15.53 12.98 10.76
N TYR A 344 14.66 13.00 9.75
CA TYR A 344 13.95 14.22 9.35
C TYR A 344 12.85 14.65 10.34
N SER A 345 12.33 13.76 11.19
CA SER A 345 11.32 14.10 12.19
C SER A 345 11.88 14.89 13.39
N GLY A 346 13.18 14.78 13.68
CA GLY A 346 13.80 15.45 14.84
C GLY A 346 14.11 16.94 14.66
N GLN A 347 14.11 17.44 13.42
CA GLN A 347 14.54 18.82 13.10
C GLN A 347 13.38 19.81 12.92
N SER A 348 12.13 19.34 12.91
CA SER A 348 10.93 20.16 12.62
C SER A 348 10.28 20.81 13.85
N THR A 349 10.72 20.52 15.07
CA THR A 349 10.10 21.04 16.32
C THR A 349 10.86 22.20 16.96
N GLY A 350 11.89 22.72 16.29
CA GLY A 350 12.70 23.84 16.77
C GLY A 350 12.60 25.09 15.91
N LYS A 351 11.41 25.65 15.72
CA LYS A 351 11.20 27.06 15.31
C LYS A 351 9.91 27.60 15.88
#